data_AF-A0AAJ6A436-F1
#
_entry.id   AF-A0AAJ6A436-F1
#
_cell.length_a   1.000
_cell.length_b   1.000
_cell.length_c   1.000
_cell.angle_alpha   90.00
_cell.angle_beta   90.00
_cell.angle_gamma   90.00
#
_symmetry.space_group_name_H-M   'P 1'
#
loop_
_entity.id
_entity.type
_entity.pdbx_description
1 polymer ?
#
loop_
_entity_poly.entity_id
_entity_poly.type
_entity_poly.pdbx_seq_one_letter_code
_entity_poly.pdbx_strand_id
1 'polypeptide(L)'
;MKSFDLAVAVRSFGASILAATLLVATLVPAAAGEVRLGKNVHIGGHDFSNQTFDSKHRARIYLYDRKPQREGCAWRSDGHGGRVKICHLQRK
;
A
#
# COMPACT_ATOMS: atom_id res chain seq x y z
N MET A 1 26.20 -41.58 -28.29
CA MET A 1 24.90 -41.04 -27.82
C MET A 1 24.95 -40.91 -26.30
N LYS A 2 25.35 -39.75 -25.74
CA LYS A 2 25.33 -39.53 -24.26
C LYS A 2 25.51 -38.08 -23.78
N SER A 3 25.61 -37.11 -24.69
CA SER A 3 25.90 -35.71 -24.36
C SER A 3 24.72 -34.75 -24.58
N PHE A 4 23.68 -35.15 -25.32
CA PHE A 4 22.49 -34.32 -25.56
C PHE A 4 21.48 -34.36 -24.40
N ASP A 5 21.40 -35.46 -23.66
CA ASP A 5 20.43 -35.65 -22.58
C ASP A 5 20.72 -34.79 -21.33
N LEU A 6 22.00 -34.53 -21.02
CA LEU A 6 22.38 -33.71 -19.87
C LEU A 6 22.04 -32.22 -20.09
N ALA A 7 22.20 -31.71 -21.31
CA ALA A 7 21.92 -30.31 -21.63
C ALA A 7 20.42 -29.99 -21.61
N VAL A 8 19.57 -30.95 -22.00
CA VAL A 8 18.10 -30.83 -21.94
C VAL A 8 17.59 -30.91 -20.51
N ALA A 9 18.12 -31.82 -19.69
CA ALA A 9 17.75 -31.95 -18.29
C ALA A 9 18.08 -30.67 -17.49
N VAL A 10 19.30 -30.13 -17.61
CA VAL A 10 19.73 -28.93 -16.87
C VAL A 10 18.91 -27.69 -17.24
N ARG A 11 18.53 -27.54 -18.52
CA ARG A 11 17.61 -26.46 -18.96
C ARG A 11 16.21 -26.59 -18.39
N SER A 12 15.69 -27.82 -18.29
CA SER A 12 14.36 -28.10 -17.72
C SER A 12 14.28 -27.77 -16.23
N PHE A 13 15.31 -28.13 -15.45
CA PHE A 13 15.33 -27.82 -14.01
C PHE A 13 15.48 -26.33 -13.74
N GLY A 14 16.29 -25.61 -14.52
CA GLY A 14 16.44 -24.16 -14.39
C GLY A 14 15.14 -23.39 -14.68
N ALA A 15 14.41 -23.79 -15.73
CA ALA A 15 13.13 -23.18 -16.08
C ALA A 15 12.04 -23.45 -15.04
N SER A 16 11.97 -24.67 -14.48
CA SER A 16 11.00 -25.02 -13.43
C SER A 16 11.28 -24.31 -12.11
N ILE A 17 12.55 -24.15 -11.72
CA ILE A 17 12.91 -23.41 -10.51
C ILE A 17 12.58 -21.92 -10.68
N LEU A 18 12.85 -21.34 -11.86
CA LEU A 18 12.53 -19.95 -12.13
C LEU A 18 11.01 -19.69 -12.18
N ALA A 19 10.24 -20.62 -12.75
CA ALA A 19 8.78 -20.55 -12.76
C ALA A 19 8.20 -20.66 -11.34
N ALA A 20 8.76 -21.56 -10.51
CA ALA A 20 8.35 -21.72 -9.12
C ALA A 20 8.67 -20.46 -8.28
N THR A 21 9.85 -19.86 -8.44
CA THR A 21 10.20 -18.62 -7.71
C THR A 21 9.34 -17.43 -8.13
N LEU A 22 9.00 -17.31 -9.42
CA LEU A 22 8.09 -16.27 -9.90
C LEU A 22 6.67 -16.45 -9.36
N LEU A 23 6.15 -17.69 -9.27
CA LEU A 23 4.85 -17.94 -8.65
C LEU A 23 4.83 -17.53 -7.17
N VAL A 24 5.85 -17.89 -6.40
CA VAL A 24 5.94 -17.54 -4.97
C VAL A 24 6.03 -16.02 -4.76
N ALA A 25 6.70 -15.29 -5.65
CA ALA A 25 6.79 -13.83 -5.56
C ALA A 25 5.43 -13.12 -5.70
N THR A 26 4.47 -13.70 -6.45
CA THR A 26 3.11 -13.14 -6.59
C THR A 26 2.19 -13.43 -5.41
N LEU A 27 2.56 -14.41 -4.56
CA LEU A 27 1.76 -14.82 -3.40
C LEU A 27 2.05 -14.01 -2.13
N VAL A 28 3.07 -13.15 -2.15
CA VAL A 28 3.32 -12.24 -1.02
C VAL A 28 2.25 -11.15 -1.06
N PRO A 29 1.33 -11.10 -0.08
CA PRO A 29 0.38 -10.00 -0.02
C PRO A 29 1.17 -8.71 0.09
N ALA A 30 0.85 -7.72 -0.74
CA ALA A 30 1.38 -6.37 -0.56
C ALA A 30 0.95 -5.91 0.84
N ALA A 31 1.86 -6.04 1.81
CA ALA A 31 1.60 -5.62 3.16
C ALA A 31 1.41 -4.11 3.12
N ALA A 32 0.16 -3.66 3.23
CA ALA A 32 -0.17 -2.29 3.52
C ALA A 32 0.41 -2.01 4.92
N GLY A 33 1.65 -1.50 4.95
CA GLY A 33 2.39 -1.32 6.19
C GLY A 33 1.62 -0.44 7.16
N GLU A 34 1.32 -0.98 8.33
CA GLU A 34 0.78 -0.20 9.44
C GLU A 34 1.85 0.81 9.89
N VAL A 35 1.58 2.10 9.69
CA VAL A 35 2.46 3.16 10.17
C VAL A 35 1.98 3.58 11.57
N ARG A 36 2.75 3.23 12.58
CA ARG A 36 2.51 3.66 13.96
C ARG A 36 3.19 5.02 14.15
N LEU A 37 2.38 6.05 14.37
CA LEU A 37 2.90 7.38 14.64
C LEU A 37 3.60 7.37 16.02
N GLY A 38 4.87 7.77 16.03
CA GLY A 38 5.67 7.84 17.25
C GLY A 38 5.20 8.93 18.20
N LYS A 39 5.86 9.05 19.35
CA LYS A 39 5.65 10.20 20.26
C LYS A 39 5.99 11.49 19.51
N ASN A 40 5.19 12.54 19.74
CA ASN A 40 5.34 13.89 19.18
C ASN A 40 4.97 14.06 17.69
N VAL A 41 4.23 13.12 17.08
CA VAL A 41 3.60 13.39 15.78
C VAL A 41 2.39 14.31 15.98
N HIS A 42 2.48 15.52 15.46
CA HIS A 42 1.40 16.50 15.49
C HIS A 42 0.71 16.52 14.13
N ILE A 43 -0.54 16.04 14.09
CA ILE A 43 -1.43 16.23 12.94
C ILE A 43 -2.28 17.44 13.27
N GLY A 44 -2.02 18.56 12.60
CA GLY A 44 -2.68 19.84 12.87
C GLY A 44 -2.97 20.62 11.58
N GLY A 45 -3.90 21.57 11.68
CA GLY A 45 -4.39 22.35 10.56
C GLY A 45 -5.91 22.35 10.52
N HIS A 46 -6.52 23.31 9.82
CA HIS A 46 -7.98 23.49 9.78
C HIS A 46 -8.74 22.18 9.51
N ASP A 47 -8.18 21.32 8.66
CA ASP A 47 -8.79 20.04 8.29
C ASP A 47 -8.66 18.92 9.33
N PHE A 48 -7.78 19.02 10.34
CA PHE A 48 -7.56 17.94 11.32
C PHE A 48 -7.78 18.38 12.77
N SER A 49 -7.80 19.69 13.04
CA SER A 49 -8.10 20.24 14.36
C SER A 49 -9.48 19.80 14.87
N ASN A 50 -9.60 19.64 16.20
CA ASN A 50 -10.84 19.36 16.92
C ASN A 50 -11.61 18.12 16.42
N GLN A 51 -10.91 17.11 15.90
CA GLN A 51 -11.50 15.85 15.46
C GLN A 51 -10.88 14.66 16.19
N THR A 52 -11.73 13.69 16.51
CA THR A 52 -11.31 12.40 17.07
C THR A 52 -11.17 11.39 15.95
N PHE A 53 -10.03 10.69 15.92
CA PHE A 53 -9.80 9.58 15.01
C PHE A 53 -9.72 8.27 15.81
N ASP A 54 -10.60 7.31 15.47
CA ASP A 54 -10.74 6.02 16.14
C ASP A 54 -11.01 4.91 15.09
N SER A 55 -11.37 3.72 15.54
CA SER A 55 -11.65 2.58 14.63
C SER A 55 -12.82 2.83 13.67
N LYS A 56 -13.80 3.66 14.05
CA LYS A 56 -14.98 4.04 13.27
C LYS A 56 -14.81 5.39 12.54
N HIS A 57 -13.92 6.25 13.01
CA HIS A 57 -13.62 7.57 12.45
C HIS A 57 -12.16 7.62 12.01
N ARG A 58 -11.87 7.17 10.79
CA ARG A 58 -10.48 7.04 10.31
C ARG A 58 -10.09 8.18 9.39
N ALA A 59 -8.80 8.41 9.19
CA ALA A 59 -8.28 9.33 8.18
C ALA A 59 -7.47 8.57 7.11
N ARG A 60 -7.56 9.03 5.86
CA ARG A 60 -6.68 8.65 4.76
C ARG A 60 -6.15 9.91 4.11
N ILE A 61 -4.83 10.12 4.21
CA ILE A 61 -4.16 11.33 3.74
C ILE A 61 -3.29 10.96 2.54
N TYR A 62 -3.63 11.53 1.39
CA TYR A 62 -2.84 11.43 0.17
C TYR A 62 -2.03 12.72 0.01
N LEU A 63 -0.71 12.58 -0.01
CA LEU A 63 0.24 13.68 -0.19
C LEU A 63 0.79 13.65 -1.61
N TYR A 64 0.74 14.78 -2.31
CA TYR A 64 1.20 14.92 -3.70
C TYR A 64 2.29 15.99 -3.81
N ASP A 65 3.28 15.77 -4.67
CA ASP A 65 4.33 16.78 -4.93
C ASP A 65 3.81 17.97 -5.76
N ARG A 66 2.72 17.76 -6.50
CA ARG A 66 2.03 18.77 -7.31
C ARG A 66 0.60 18.96 -6.82
N LYS A 67 -0.02 20.08 -7.20
CA LYS A 67 -1.40 20.39 -6.82
C LYS A 67 -2.35 19.25 -7.21
N PRO A 68 -3.05 18.62 -6.25
CA PRO A 68 -3.99 17.56 -6.55
C PRO A 68 -5.24 18.10 -7.26
N GLN A 69 -5.84 17.29 -8.14
CA GLN A 69 -7.05 17.66 -8.90
C GLN A 69 -8.25 17.96 -7.98
N ARG A 70 -8.30 17.32 -6.81
CA ARG A 70 -9.37 17.46 -5.81
C ARG A 70 -8.78 17.77 -4.45
N GLU A 71 -8.15 18.93 -4.34
CA GLU A 71 -7.54 19.39 -3.09
C GLU A 71 -8.56 19.52 -1.96
N GLY A 72 -8.13 19.16 -0.75
CA GLY A 72 -8.93 19.29 0.47
C GLY A 72 -9.37 17.96 1.06
N CYS A 73 -10.21 18.05 2.10
CA CYS A 73 -10.65 16.92 2.91
C CYS A 73 -12.16 16.76 2.90
N ALA A 74 -12.63 15.51 2.77
CA ALA A 74 -14.05 15.17 2.83
C ALA A 74 -14.29 13.89 3.63
N TRP A 75 -15.38 13.87 4.40
CA TRP A 75 -15.86 12.63 5.03
C TRP A 75 -16.60 11.78 4.02
N ARG A 76 -16.30 10.47 4.03
CA ARG A 76 -17.00 9.45 3.24
C ARG A 76 -17.44 8.32 4.15
N SER A 77 -18.59 7.72 3.85
CA SER A 77 -19.00 6.48 4.51
C SER A 77 -17.99 5.39 4.19
N ASP A 78 -17.68 4.55 5.18
CA ASP A 78 -16.76 3.43 5.00
C ASP A 78 -17.46 2.09 4.70
N GLY A 79 -18.79 2.10 4.62
CA GLY A 79 -19.61 0.92 4.32
C GLY A 79 -19.83 -0.03 5.51
N HIS A 80 -19.21 0.23 6.66
CA HIS A 80 -19.25 -0.64 7.85
C HIS A 80 -19.79 0.09 9.09
N GLY A 81 -20.54 1.18 8.89
CA GLY A 81 -21.08 2.00 9.98
C GLY A 81 -20.10 3.02 10.56
N GLY A 82 -18.95 3.20 9.90
CA GLY A 82 -17.99 4.26 10.18
C GLY A 82 -17.90 5.28 9.05
N ARG A 83 -16.94 6.18 9.20
CA ARG A 83 -16.57 7.15 8.16
C ARG A 83 -15.06 7.32 8.08
N VAL A 84 -14.59 7.60 6.88
CA VAL A 84 -13.19 7.88 6.57
C VAL A 84 -13.08 9.30 6.05
N LYS A 85 -12.25 10.11 6.69
CA LYS A 85 -11.86 11.42 6.19
C LYS A 85 -10.79 11.23 5.13
N ILE A 86 -11.12 11.51 3.87
CA ILE A 86 -10.21 11.41 2.75
C ILE A 86 -9.69 12.81 2.44
N CYS A 87 -8.37 12.96 2.50
CA CYS A 87 -7.68 14.22 2.25
C CYS A 87 -6.71 14.08 1.08
N HIS A 88 -6.75 15.02 0.14
CA HIS A 88 -5.75 15.16 -0.91
C HIS A 88 -5.04 16.50 -0.72
N LEU A 89 -3.78 16.44 -0.29
CA LEU A 89 -3.01 17.62 0.08
C LEU A 89 -1.72 17.67 -0.73
N GLN A 90 -1.28 18.88 -1.08
CA GLN A 90 0.03 19.09 -1.67
C GLN A 90 1.11 19.12 -0.57
N ARG A 91 2.26 18.49 -0.81
CA ARG A 91 3.45 18.67 0.03
C ARG A 91 3.96 20.11 -0.13
N LYS A 92 4.29 20.75 0.99
CA LYS A 92 4.99 22.03 0.96
C LYS A 92 6.49 21.81 0.74
#